data_AF-A0A7J6HW85-F1
#
_entry.id   AF-A0A7J6HW85-F1
#
_cell.length_a   1.000
_cell.length_b   1.000
_cell.length_c   1.000
_cell.angle_alpha   90.00
_cell.angle_beta   90.00
_cell.angle_gamma   90.00
#
_symmetry.space_group_name_H-M   'P 1'
#
loop_
_entity.id
_entity.type
_entity.pdbx_description
1 polymer ?
#
loop_
_entity_poly.entity_id
_entity_poly.type
_entity_poly.pdbx_seq_one_letter_code
_entity_poly.pdbx_strand_id
1 'polypeptide(L)'
;MASSRGTKEMAFRQRRTQAPKPISCSSSFSYEDISSDGSDSENDDDISCLVCGSGDYPADLLLCDKCDKGFHLFCLRPILASVPKGSWFCPTCTNNKKLKSFPLVQTKIVDFFRIQRSQESIPKAIQDIRKKRKRSGLVMAKKKRKLLAFTPSPDPTRRLEQMASLATALTATGTEFSNELTYRPGMAPRSANQPALERGGMQILSKEDSETLNLCKTMMERGEWPPLMVAFDPQEGFTVAADRYIKDLTIITEYVGDVDYLKNREDDDGDSMMTLLSAANPSKSLVICPDKRSNIARFINGINNHTLEGKKKQNLKCVRFNVNGECRVLLIANRDISKGERLYYDYNGDEHEYPTEHFV
;
A
#
# COMPACT_ATOMS: atom_id res chain seq x y z
N MET A 1 7.70 47.99 34.41
CA MET A 1 8.06 46.67 34.99
C MET A 1 6.77 45.90 35.26
N ALA A 2 6.69 44.67 34.73
CA ALA A 2 5.77 43.55 35.07
C ALA A 2 4.25 43.78 34.94
N SER A 3 3.41 42.88 34.41
CA SER A 3 3.58 41.52 33.86
C SER A 3 2.25 41.14 33.20
N SER A 4 2.19 40.98 31.88
CA SER A 4 1.02 40.41 31.20
C SER A 4 1.14 38.88 31.21
N ARG A 5 0.20 38.21 31.89
CA ARG A 5 0.09 36.75 31.93
C ARG A 5 -0.40 36.26 30.57
N GLY A 6 0.46 35.53 29.85
CA GLY A 6 0.09 34.82 28.63
C GLY A 6 -0.78 33.59 28.94
N THR A 7 -1.95 33.53 28.32
CA THR A 7 -2.75 32.30 28.24
C THR A 7 -2.15 31.41 27.16
N LYS A 8 -1.52 30.31 27.58
CA LYS A 8 -1.12 29.22 26.67
C LYS A 8 -2.38 28.47 26.24
N GLU A 9 -2.74 28.60 24.98
CA GLU A 9 -3.80 27.81 24.34
C GLU A 9 -3.30 26.36 24.21
N MET A 10 -3.93 25.46 24.97
CA MET A 10 -3.67 24.01 24.92
C MET A 10 -4.21 23.45 23.59
N ALA A 11 -3.30 23.07 22.69
CA ALA A 11 -3.65 22.27 21.52
C ALA A 11 -4.17 20.89 21.98
N PHE A 12 -5.47 20.64 21.82
CA PHE A 12 -6.05 19.31 21.95
C PHE A 12 -5.55 18.44 20.79
N ARG A 13 -4.46 17.71 21.01
CA ARG A 13 -4.07 16.56 20.17
C ARG A 13 -4.97 15.38 20.56
N GLN A 14 -6.02 15.13 19.80
CA GLN A 14 -6.79 13.89 19.93
C GLN A 14 -5.93 12.74 19.41
N ARG A 15 -5.44 11.92 20.34
CA ARG A 15 -4.76 10.65 20.08
C ARG A 15 -5.84 9.66 19.63
N ARG A 16 -5.71 9.07 18.45
CA ARG A 16 -6.24 7.71 18.24
C ARG A 16 -5.59 6.83 19.30
N THR A 17 -6.38 6.02 19.98
CA THR A 17 -6.02 5.32 21.22
C THR A 17 -4.64 4.66 21.12
N GLN A 18 -3.75 5.06 22.03
CA GLN A 18 -2.45 4.43 22.18
C GLN A 18 -2.63 3.00 22.69
N ALA A 19 -1.92 2.04 22.10
CA ALA A 19 -1.62 0.78 22.76
C ALA A 19 -0.92 1.07 24.10
N PRO A 20 -1.21 0.31 25.19
CA PRO A 20 -0.54 0.51 26.47
C PRO A 20 0.97 0.28 26.32
N LYS A 21 1.77 1.12 26.98
CA LYS A 21 3.23 0.95 27.06
C LYS A 21 3.56 -0.32 27.87
N PRO A 22 4.65 -1.04 27.55
CA PRO A 22 5.09 -2.19 28.34
C PRO A 22 5.53 -1.73 29.73
N ILE A 23 4.89 -2.26 30.77
CA ILE A 23 5.35 -2.12 32.15
C ILE A 23 6.51 -3.08 32.33
N SER A 24 7.71 -2.52 32.49
CA SER A 24 8.88 -3.26 33.00
C SER A 24 8.61 -3.71 34.43
N CYS A 25 8.71 -5.02 34.65
CA CYS A 25 8.62 -5.66 35.95
C CYS A 25 9.75 -5.20 36.88
N SER A 26 9.39 -4.72 38.06
CA SER A 26 10.23 -4.73 39.24
C SER A 26 9.44 -5.34 40.39
N SER A 27 9.93 -6.48 40.85
CA SER A 27 9.46 -7.31 41.95
C SER A 27 9.26 -6.58 43.29
N SER A 28 8.14 -6.85 43.96
CA SER A 28 8.06 -7.12 45.41
C SER A 28 6.63 -7.53 45.84
N PHE A 29 6.49 -8.78 46.30
CA PHE A 29 5.62 -9.36 47.35
C PHE A 29 4.68 -8.40 48.12
N SER A 30 3.47 -8.75 48.59
CA SER A 30 2.88 -10.01 49.09
C SER A 30 1.37 -9.79 49.37
N TYR A 31 0.52 -10.83 49.35
CA TYR A 31 -0.54 -11.02 50.36
C TYR A 31 -1.04 -12.49 50.36
N GLU A 32 -1.54 -12.90 51.53
CA GLU A 32 -1.61 -14.27 52.06
C GLU A 32 -2.78 -15.15 51.59
N ASP A 33 -2.48 -16.45 51.59
CA ASP A 33 -3.23 -17.67 51.94
C ASP A 33 -4.76 -17.62 52.18
N ILE A 34 -5.50 -18.46 51.44
CA ILE A 34 -6.62 -19.29 51.94
C ILE A 34 -6.70 -20.54 51.04
N SER A 35 -6.49 -21.71 51.63
CA SER A 35 -6.71 -23.04 51.07
C SER A 35 -8.18 -23.49 51.24
N SER A 36 -8.80 -24.07 50.20
CA SER A 36 -9.68 -25.24 50.35
C SER A 36 -10.02 -25.91 49.01
N ASP A 37 -9.71 -27.20 49.01
CA ASP A 37 -10.02 -28.35 48.14
C ASP A 37 -11.27 -28.32 47.24
N GLY A 38 -11.12 -28.88 46.03
CA GLY A 38 -12.17 -29.03 45.02
C GLY A 38 -11.60 -29.48 43.67
N SER A 39 -11.36 -30.78 43.54
CA SER A 39 -11.00 -31.44 42.29
C SER A 39 -12.14 -31.36 41.27
N ASP A 40 -11.92 -30.65 40.17
CA ASP A 40 -12.43 -31.02 38.86
C ASP A 40 -11.38 -30.64 37.81
N SER A 41 -10.89 -31.66 37.12
CA SER A 41 -9.99 -31.54 35.98
C SER A 41 -10.78 -30.98 34.79
N GLU A 42 -10.91 -29.67 34.73
CA GLU A 42 -11.20 -28.98 33.48
C GLU A 42 -9.84 -28.61 32.89
N ASN A 43 -9.43 -29.35 31.85
CA ASN A 43 -8.38 -28.85 30.96
C ASN A 43 -8.90 -27.54 30.39
N ASP A 44 -8.51 -26.43 31.00
CA ASP A 44 -8.50 -25.13 30.35
C ASP A 44 -7.49 -25.33 29.22
N ASP A 45 -7.99 -25.78 28.06
CA ASP A 45 -7.20 -26.07 26.88
C ASP A 45 -6.53 -24.76 26.48
N ASP A 46 -5.34 -24.51 27.02
CA ASP A 46 -4.52 -23.33 26.77
C ASP A 46 -4.27 -23.29 25.26
N ILE A 47 -5.10 -22.51 24.55
CA ILE A 47 -5.18 -22.57 23.10
C ILE A 47 -3.88 -21.96 22.56
N SER A 48 -2.91 -22.84 22.30
CA SER A 48 -1.62 -22.48 21.76
C SER A 48 -1.69 -22.23 20.26
N CYS A 49 -0.90 -21.29 19.78
CA CYS A 49 -0.78 -21.05 18.35
C CYS A 49 -0.13 -22.26 17.66
N LEU A 50 -0.77 -22.79 16.63
CA LEU A 50 -0.23 -23.94 15.87
C LEU A 50 1.06 -23.67 15.09
N VAL A 51 1.46 -22.42 14.95
CA VAL A 51 2.65 -22.03 14.19
C VAL A 51 3.88 -21.93 15.10
N CYS A 52 3.75 -21.25 16.24
CA CYS A 52 4.86 -21.06 17.17
C CYS A 52 4.83 -22.01 18.38
N GLY A 53 3.71 -22.69 18.62
CA GLY A 53 3.50 -23.59 19.75
C GLY A 53 3.33 -22.88 21.10
N SER A 54 3.24 -21.55 21.12
CA SER A 54 3.08 -20.75 22.34
C SER A 54 1.63 -20.28 22.53
N GLY A 55 1.20 -20.20 23.80
CA GLY A 55 -0.05 -19.55 24.26
C GLY A 55 0.14 -18.07 24.64
N ASP A 56 1.34 -17.51 24.49
CA ASP A 56 1.61 -16.09 24.75
C ASP A 56 0.75 -15.19 23.84
N TYR A 57 0.56 -13.91 24.18
CA TYR A 57 -0.23 -12.96 23.38
C TYR A 57 -1.67 -13.43 23.03
N PRO A 58 -2.49 -13.82 24.02
CA PRO A 58 -3.85 -14.32 23.77
C PRO A 58 -4.77 -13.27 23.11
N ALA A 59 -4.48 -11.98 23.29
CA ALA A 59 -5.22 -10.88 22.65
C ALA A 59 -5.03 -10.83 21.11
N ASP A 60 -3.91 -11.37 20.62
CA ASP A 60 -3.59 -11.44 19.19
C ASP A 60 -3.75 -12.87 18.65
N LEU A 61 -4.46 -13.76 19.37
CA LEU A 61 -4.70 -15.14 19.00
C LEU A 61 -6.09 -15.29 18.35
N LEU A 62 -6.10 -15.74 17.09
CA LEU A 62 -7.29 -15.93 16.27
C LEU A 62 -7.66 -17.41 16.17
N LEU A 63 -8.95 -17.73 16.33
CA LEU A 63 -9.47 -19.08 16.16
C LEU A 63 -10.04 -19.27 14.76
N CYS A 64 -9.81 -20.45 14.18
CA CYS A 64 -10.43 -20.82 12.92
C CYS A 64 -11.86 -21.31 13.12
N ASP A 65 -12.84 -20.68 12.46
CA ASP A 65 -14.28 -21.02 12.57
C ASP A 65 -14.69 -22.41 12.03
N LYS A 66 -13.73 -23.21 11.56
CA LYS A 66 -13.95 -24.57 11.06
C LYS A 66 -13.27 -25.64 11.90
N CYS A 67 -12.14 -25.32 12.52
CA CYS A 67 -11.34 -26.33 13.22
C CYS A 67 -10.90 -25.90 14.61
N ASP A 68 -11.35 -24.71 15.06
CA ASP A 68 -11.14 -24.11 16.38
C ASP A 68 -9.68 -24.01 16.83
N LYS A 69 -8.75 -24.17 15.88
CA LYS A 69 -7.30 -24.07 16.12
C LYS A 69 -6.88 -22.60 16.22
N GLY A 70 -6.01 -22.31 17.19
CA GLY A 70 -5.45 -20.99 17.44
C GLY A 70 -4.27 -20.63 16.54
N PHE A 71 -4.25 -19.37 16.09
CA PHE A 71 -3.19 -18.79 15.29
C PHE A 71 -2.96 -17.33 15.70
N HIS A 72 -1.75 -16.94 16.07
CA HIS A 72 -1.48 -15.52 16.26
C HIS A 72 -1.64 -14.76 14.94
N LEU A 73 -2.18 -13.55 15.01
CA LEU A 73 -2.31 -12.64 13.88
C LEU A 73 -0.95 -12.43 13.18
N PHE A 74 0.15 -12.36 13.94
CA PHE A 74 1.53 -12.24 13.46
C PHE A 74 2.19 -13.57 13.04
N CYS A 75 1.63 -14.71 13.46
CA CYS A 75 2.09 -16.03 13.01
C CYS A 75 1.42 -16.47 11.70
N LEU A 76 0.28 -15.87 11.37
CA LEU A 76 -0.43 -16.09 10.13
C LEU A 76 0.33 -15.54 8.93
N ARG A 77 0.07 -16.16 7.78
CA ARG A 77 0.72 -15.89 6.51
C ARG A 77 -0.32 -15.81 5.39
N PRO A 78 -0.62 -14.61 4.86
CA PRO A 78 -0.08 -13.30 5.24
C PRO A 78 -0.43 -12.90 6.69
N ILE A 79 0.40 -12.02 7.28
CA ILE A 79 0.18 -11.49 8.63
C ILE A 79 -1.11 -10.66 8.63
N LEU A 80 -1.95 -10.85 9.66
CA LEU A 80 -3.12 -10.02 9.88
C LEU A 80 -2.77 -8.87 10.82
N ALA A 81 -3.15 -7.65 10.45
CA ALA A 81 -2.94 -6.47 11.30
C ALA A 81 -3.97 -6.37 12.45
N SER A 82 -5.12 -7.03 12.30
CA SER A 82 -6.20 -7.09 13.27
C SER A 82 -7.05 -8.34 13.03
N VAL A 83 -7.89 -8.68 14.02
CA VAL A 83 -8.91 -9.74 13.89
C VAL A 83 -9.89 -9.34 12.76
N PRO A 84 -10.05 -10.15 11.69
CA PRO A 84 -10.97 -9.86 10.59
C PRO A 84 -12.43 -9.75 11.06
N LYS A 85 -13.21 -8.88 10.42
CA LYS A 85 -14.66 -8.82 10.69
C LYS A 85 -15.39 -9.94 9.95
N GLY A 86 -15.90 -10.92 10.71
CA GLY A 86 -16.67 -12.05 10.18
C GLY A 86 -15.88 -13.35 10.20
N SER A 87 -16.28 -14.32 9.38
CA SER A 87 -15.72 -15.66 9.50
C SER A 87 -14.30 -15.79 8.94
N TRP A 88 -13.39 -16.36 9.73
CA TRP A 88 -12.01 -16.62 9.34
C TRP A 88 -11.66 -18.12 9.35
N PHE A 89 -10.92 -18.54 8.32
CA PHE A 89 -10.50 -19.93 8.15
C PHE A 89 -8.98 -20.03 8.02
N CYS A 90 -8.37 -20.92 8.81
CA CYS A 90 -6.93 -21.12 8.80
C CYS A 90 -6.42 -21.63 7.45
N PRO A 91 -5.11 -21.48 7.17
CA PRO A 91 -4.52 -21.93 5.92
C PRO A 91 -4.86 -23.39 5.61
N THR A 92 -4.88 -24.28 6.60
CA THR A 92 -5.26 -25.70 6.43
C THR A 92 -6.72 -25.89 6.02
N CYS A 93 -7.64 -25.09 6.57
CA CYS A 93 -9.06 -25.12 6.23
C CYS A 93 -9.35 -24.47 4.88
N THR A 94 -8.48 -23.55 4.44
CA THR A 94 -8.57 -22.82 3.18
C THR A 94 -7.81 -23.53 2.03
N ASN A 95 -6.80 -24.36 2.32
CA ASN A 95 -5.81 -24.86 1.34
C ASN A 95 -6.28 -25.90 0.30
N ASN A 96 -7.57 -26.13 0.11
CA ASN A 96 -8.03 -26.96 -1.01
C ASN A 96 -8.24 -26.18 -2.33
N LYS A 97 -7.66 -24.98 -2.46
CA LYS A 97 -7.63 -24.25 -3.73
C LYS A 97 -6.21 -23.77 -4.03
N LYS A 98 -5.44 -24.54 -4.81
CA LYS A 98 -4.31 -23.99 -5.57
C LYS A 98 -4.80 -22.70 -6.23
N LEU A 99 -4.09 -21.58 -6.07
CA LEU A 99 -4.42 -20.32 -6.75
C LEU A 99 -4.57 -20.64 -8.24
N LYS A 100 -5.79 -20.54 -8.77
CA LYS A 100 -6.04 -20.78 -10.19
C LYS A 100 -5.45 -19.59 -10.94
N SER A 101 -4.35 -19.81 -11.67
CA SER A 101 -3.76 -18.79 -12.52
C SER A 101 -4.81 -18.22 -13.46
N PHE A 102 -4.84 -16.89 -13.60
CA PHE A 102 -5.72 -16.25 -14.57
C PHE A 102 -5.36 -16.78 -15.97
N PRO A 103 -6.34 -17.18 -16.81
CA PRO A 103 -6.03 -17.74 -18.12
C PRO A 103 -5.23 -16.75 -18.96
N LEU A 104 -4.09 -17.20 -19.52
CA LEU A 104 -3.25 -16.45 -20.46
C LEU A 104 -3.91 -16.35 -21.85
N VAL A 105 -5.17 -15.95 -21.89
CA VAL A 105 -5.93 -15.74 -23.12
C VAL A 105 -6.06 -14.24 -23.35
N GLN A 106 -5.47 -13.75 -24.44
CA GLN A 106 -5.37 -12.31 -24.71
C GLN A 106 -6.72 -11.59 -24.70
N THR A 107 -7.80 -12.20 -25.19
CA THR A 107 -9.14 -11.61 -25.12
C THR A 107 -9.60 -11.40 -23.69
N LYS A 108 -9.44 -12.40 -22.81
CA LYS A 108 -9.82 -12.30 -21.41
C LYS A 108 -9.05 -11.21 -20.67
N ILE A 109 -7.76 -11.04 -20.99
CA ILE A 109 -6.91 -10.00 -20.37
C ILE A 109 -7.29 -8.62 -20.89
N VAL A 110 -7.49 -8.47 -22.20
CA VAL A 110 -7.96 -7.22 -22.82
C VAL A 110 -9.31 -6.79 -22.24
N ASP A 111 -10.24 -7.72 -22.09
CA ASP A 111 -11.57 -7.45 -21.53
C ASP A 111 -11.48 -7.10 -20.04
N PHE A 112 -10.66 -7.83 -19.27
CA PHE A 112 -10.46 -7.59 -17.84
C PHE A 112 -9.90 -6.19 -17.56
N PHE A 113 -8.92 -5.75 -18.35
CA PHE A 113 -8.28 -4.44 -18.21
C PHE A 113 -8.88 -3.34 -19.09
N ARG A 114 -9.91 -3.65 -19.89
CA ARG A 114 -10.55 -2.74 -20.86
C ARG A 114 -9.54 -2.08 -21.81
N ILE A 115 -8.55 -2.84 -22.28
CA ILE A 115 -7.47 -2.33 -23.14
C ILE A 115 -8.05 -1.86 -24.48
N GLN A 116 -7.75 -0.63 -24.87
CA GLN A 116 -8.18 -0.08 -26.15
C GLN A 116 -7.40 -0.77 -27.28
N ARG A 117 -8.09 -1.51 -28.15
CA ARG A 117 -7.50 -2.06 -29.37
C ARG A 117 -7.32 -0.94 -30.39
N SER A 118 -6.12 -0.37 -30.47
CA SER A 118 -5.73 0.41 -31.64
C SER A 118 -5.55 -0.53 -32.82
N GLN A 119 -6.31 -0.35 -33.90
CA GLN A 119 -5.92 -0.87 -35.21
C GLN A 119 -4.50 -0.41 -35.51
N GLU A 120 -3.65 -1.32 -35.96
CA GLU A 120 -2.26 -1.04 -36.29
C GLU A 120 -2.17 0.13 -37.28
N SER A 121 -1.72 1.28 -36.77
CA SER A 121 -1.10 2.31 -37.59
C SER A 121 0.14 2.76 -36.83
N ILE A 122 1.29 2.29 -37.30
CA ILE A 122 2.61 2.65 -36.77
C ILE A 122 2.84 4.14 -37.07
N PRO A 123 2.94 5.05 -36.07
CA PRO A 123 3.55 6.33 -36.31
C PRO A 123 5.07 6.14 -36.16
N LYS A 124 5.77 6.06 -37.29
CA LYS A 124 7.23 6.21 -37.34
C LYS A 124 7.59 7.61 -36.86
N ALA A 125 8.13 7.75 -35.65
CA ALA A 125 8.92 8.92 -35.26
C ALA A 125 9.77 8.65 -34.00
N ILE A 126 10.78 7.79 -34.12
CA ILE A 126 11.99 7.90 -33.31
C ILE A 126 13.17 7.86 -34.29
N GLN A 127 13.51 9.00 -34.89
CA GLN A 127 14.84 9.23 -35.46
C GLN A 127 15.27 10.69 -35.26
N ASP A 128 16.48 10.83 -34.73
CA ASP A 128 17.40 11.96 -34.83
C ASP A 128 17.10 13.28 -34.09
N ILE A 129 17.42 13.31 -32.80
CA ILE A 129 18.05 14.52 -32.20
C ILE A 129 19.57 14.34 -32.27
N ARG A 130 20.14 14.73 -33.42
CA ARG A 130 21.59 14.95 -33.53
C ARG A 130 21.98 16.15 -32.67
N LYS A 131 22.96 15.91 -31.79
CA LYS A 131 23.58 16.87 -30.87
C LYS A 131 23.99 18.17 -31.58
N LYS A 132 23.32 19.29 -31.28
CA LYS A 132 23.91 20.63 -31.44
C LYS A 132 24.56 21.04 -30.12
N ARG A 133 25.90 20.97 -30.08
CA ARG A 133 26.74 21.57 -29.03
C ARG A 133 26.56 23.10 -29.10
N LYS A 134 25.86 23.68 -28.13
CA LYS A 134 26.05 25.10 -27.77
C LYS A 134 26.94 25.13 -26.52
N ARG A 135 28.13 25.71 -26.64
CA ARG A 135 28.92 26.14 -25.49
C ARG A 135 28.22 27.37 -24.90
N SER A 136 27.69 27.26 -23.70
CA SER A 136 27.27 28.40 -22.88
C SER A 136 27.72 28.15 -21.44
N GLY A 137 28.16 29.21 -20.79
CA GLY A 137 29.06 29.21 -19.64
C GLY A 137 28.60 28.45 -18.39
N LEU A 138 29.59 28.22 -17.52
CA LEU A 138 29.46 27.65 -16.18
C LEU A 138 28.53 28.50 -15.31
N VAL A 139 27.24 28.17 -15.33
CA VAL A 139 26.32 28.46 -14.24
C VAL A 139 25.72 27.12 -13.85
N MET A 140 26.06 26.62 -12.66
CA MET A 140 25.47 25.40 -12.10
C MET A 140 24.01 25.67 -11.73
N ALA A 141 23.14 25.73 -12.74
CA ALA A 141 21.71 25.61 -12.52
C ALA A 141 21.46 24.18 -12.04
N LYS A 142 21.04 24.03 -10.78
CA LYS A 142 20.58 22.74 -10.25
C LYS A 142 19.49 22.21 -11.20
N LYS A 143 19.81 21.21 -12.02
CA LYS A 143 18.84 20.55 -12.90
C LYS A 143 17.70 20.05 -12.00
N LYS A 144 16.49 20.59 -12.17
CA LYS A 144 15.31 20.05 -11.49
C LYS A 144 15.22 18.57 -11.85
N ARG A 145 15.07 17.72 -10.84
CA ARG A 145 14.87 16.28 -11.01
C ARG A 145 13.47 16.10 -11.63
N LYS A 146 13.43 15.74 -12.91
CA LYS A 146 12.22 15.51 -13.71
C LYS A 146 11.76 14.06 -13.52
N LEU A 147 10.45 13.83 -13.42
CA LEU A 147 9.90 12.48 -13.41
C LEU A 147 10.05 11.81 -14.79
N LEU A 148 10.17 10.49 -14.78
CA LEU A 148 10.34 9.68 -15.99
C LEU A 148 9.14 8.75 -16.16
N ALA A 149 8.73 8.53 -17.41
CA ALA A 149 7.78 7.48 -17.73
C ALA A 149 8.46 6.11 -17.65
N PHE A 150 7.71 5.08 -17.24
CA PHE A 150 8.22 3.71 -17.26
C PHE A 150 8.47 3.25 -18.70
N THR A 151 9.36 2.26 -18.85
CA THR A 151 9.62 1.62 -20.14
C THR A 151 9.02 0.21 -20.15
N PRO A 152 7.94 -0.05 -20.90
CA PRO A 152 7.26 -1.34 -20.93
C PRO A 152 8.18 -2.43 -21.50
N SER A 153 7.86 -3.69 -21.25
CA SER A 153 8.57 -4.81 -21.89
C SER A 153 8.40 -4.76 -23.42
N PRO A 154 9.48 -4.96 -24.20
CA PRO A 154 9.40 -4.93 -25.66
C PRO A 154 8.67 -6.15 -26.21
N ASP A 155 8.73 -7.28 -25.50
CA ASP A 155 8.01 -8.50 -25.85
C ASP A 155 6.52 -8.41 -25.43
N PRO A 156 5.57 -8.45 -26.38
CA PRO A 156 4.14 -8.44 -26.08
C PRO A 156 3.69 -9.63 -25.24
N THR A 157 4.30 -10.81 -25.41
CA THR A 157 3.97 -12.01 -24.63
C THR A 157 4.31 -11.77 -23.17
N ARG A 158 5.50 -11.21 -22.90
CA ARG A 158 5.89 -10.85 -21.54
C ARG A 158 4.98 -9.80 -20.91
N ARG A 159 4.51 -8.80 -21.67
CA ARG A 159 3.51 -7.83 -21.16
C ARG A 159 2.21 -8.53 -20.77
N LEU A 160 1.80 -9.53 -21.54
CA LEU A 160 0.60 -10.31 -21.25
C LEU A 160 0.73 -11.10 -19.95
N GLU A 161 1.89 -11.73 -19.71
CA GLU A 161 2.20 -12.43 -18.46
C GLU A 161 2.20 -11.48 -17.25
N GLN A 162 2.79 -10.29 -17.40
CA GLN A 162 2.78 -9.25 -16.38
C GLN A 162 1.35 -8.86 -15.99
N MET A 163 0.50 -8.55 -16.97
CA MET A 163 -0.91 -8.22 -16.73
C MET A 163 -1.68 -9.41 -16.13
N ALA A 164 -1.44 -10.64 -16.59
CA ALA A 164 -2.08 -11.83 -16.05
C ALA A 164 -1.71 -12.10 -14.58
N SER A 165 -0.48 -11.78 -14.18
CA SER A 165 -0.04 -11.90 -12.79
C SER A 165 -0.85 -10.98 -11.87
N LEU A 166 -1.11 -9.74 -12.29
CA LEU A 166 -1.99 -8.82 -11.56
C LEU A 166 -3.44 -9.30 -11.56
N ALA A 167 -3.97 -9.73 -12.71
CA ALA A 167 -5.34 -10.23 -12.80
C ALA A 167 -5.57 -11.42 -11.86
N THR A 168 -4.55 -12.29 -11.72
CA THR A 168 -4.57 -13.41 -10.77
C THR A 168 -4.66 -12.91 -9.33
N ALA A 169 -3.85 -11.92 -8.95
CA ALA A 169 -3.88 -11.35 -7.60
C ALA A 169 -5.21 -10.66 -7.29
N LEU A 170 -5.69 -9.80 -8.19
CA LEU A 170 -6.99 -9.13 -8.05
C LEU A 170 -8.16 -10.11 -7.97
N THR A 171 -8.14 -11.18 -8.78
CA THR A 171 -9.17 -12.24 -8.72
C THR A 171 -9.09 -12.99 -7.39
N ALA A 172 -7.89 -13.28 -6.89
CA ALA A 172 -7.69 -13.97 -5.62
C ALA A 172 -8.18 -13.14 -4.41
N THR A 173 -8.05 -11.82 -4.47
CA THR A 173 -8.54 -10.89 -3.44
C THR A 173 -9.99 -10.45 -3.64
N GLY A 174 -10.65 -10.86 -4.72
CA GLY A 174 -12.02 -10.43 -5.05
C GLY A 174 -12.14 -8.95 -5.41
N THR A 175 -11.07 -8.34 -5.92
CA THR A 175 -10.98 -6.91 -6.21
C THR A 175 -11.17 -6.65 -7.70
N GLU A 176 -12.01 -5.68 -8.05
CA GLU A 176 -12.17 -5.21 -9.42
C GLU A 176 -10.98 -4.34 -9.83
N PHE A 177 -10.54 -4.48 -11.08
CA PHE A 177 -9.50 -3.60 -11.61
C PHE A 177 -10.02 -2.17 -11.83
N SER A 178 -9.25 -1.18 -11.38
CA SER A 178 -9.41 0.24 -11.70
C SER A 178 -8.05 0.92 -11.73
N ASN A 179 -7.79 1.77 -12.72
CA ASN A 179 -6.61 2.64 -12.78
C ASN A 179 -6.94 4.10 -12.41
N GLU A 180 -8.11 4.34 -11.81
CA GLU A 180 -8.59 5.66 -11.44
C GLU A 180 -9.14 5.69 -10.02
N LEU A 181 -9.07 6.87 -9.39
CA LEU A 181 -9.82 7.16 -8.18
C LEU A 181 -11.31 7.11 -8.47
N THR A 182 -12.04 6.32 -7.71
CA THR A 182 -13.48 6.13 -7.86
C THR A 182 -14.25 6.80 -6.73
N TYR A 183 -15.38 7.43 -7.06
CA TYR A 183 -16.23 8.15 -6.11
C TYR A 183 -17.61 7.51 -6.13
N ARG A 184 -18.00 6.88 -5.01
CA ARG A 184 -19.22 6.07 -4.92
C ARG A 184 -20.30 6.79 -4.12
N PRO A 185 -21.59 6.55 -4.44
CA PRO A 185 -22.68 6.96 -3.56
C PRO A 185 -22.47 6.42 -2.15
N GLY A 186 -22.67 7.28 -1.13
CA GLY A 186 -22.44 6.94 0.28
C GLY A 186 -20.99 7.14 0.76
N MET A 187 -20.04 7.37 -0.15
CA MET A 187 -18.64 7.69 0.17
C MET A 187 -18.35 9.18 -0.11
N ALA A 188 -17.08 9.58 -0.06
CA ALA A 188 -16.70 10.96 -0.37
C ALA A 188 -16.99 11.30 -1.86
N PRO A 189 -17.65 12.44 -2.15
CA PRO A 189 -17.85 12.89 -3.51
C PRO A 189 -16.55 13.44 -4.10
N ARG A 190 -16.45 13.46 -5.43
CA ARG A 190 -15.29 14.02 -6.15
C ARG A 190 -15.00 15.47 -5.78
N SER A 191 -16.05 16.25 -5.51
CA SER A 191 -15.93 17.65 -5.06
C SER A 191 -15.26 17.81 -3.69
N ALA A 192 -15.15 16.76 -2.87
CA ALA A 192 -14.43 16.79 -1.60
C ALA A 192 -12.91 16.72 -1.79
N ASN A 193 -12.43 16.16 -2.91
CA ASN A 193 -11.00 16.04 -3.22
C ASN A 193 -10.42 17.40 -3.64
N GLN A 194 -10.14 18.25 -2.66
CA GLN A 194 -9.61 19.59 -2.85
C GLN A 194 -8.23 19.74 -2.19
N PRO A 195 -7.13 19.79 -2.97
CA PRO A 195 -5.77 19.96 -2.46
C PRO A 195 -5.56 21.19 -1.59
N ALA A 196 -6.38 22.23 -1.78
CA ALA A 196 -6.33 23.45 -0.97
C ALA A 196 -6.63 23.20 0.52
N LEU A 197 -7.27 22.07 0.86
CA LEU A 197 -7.57 21.69 2.24
C LEU A 197 -6.39 21.00 2.93
N GLU A 198 -5.35 20.59 2.20
CA GLU A 198 -4.18 19.89 2.75
C GLU A 198 -3.46 20.75 3.78
N ARG A 199 -3.23 20.19 4.96
CA ARG A 199 -2.48 20.85 6.02
C ARG A 199 -1.04 21.09 5.58
N GLY A 200 -0.60 22.34 5.62
CA GLY A 200 0.75 22.71 5.17
C GLY A 200 0.89 22.86 3.65
N GLY A 201 -0.21 22.67 2.91
CA GLY A 201 -0.26 22.80 1.45
C GLY A 201 0.27 21.57 0.72
N MET A 202 -0.32 21.29 -0.45
CA MET A 202 0.08 20.19 -1.32
C MET A 202 0.95 20.69 -2.47
N GLN A 203 2.08 20.03 -2.71
CA GLN A 203 2.95 20.36 -3.83
C GLN A 203 2.25 20.16 -5.18
N ILE A 204 2.44 21.11 -6.09
CA ILE A 204 1.83 21.07 -7.43
C ILE A 204 2.75 20.29 -8.37
N LEU A 205 2.18 19.32 -9.09
CA LEU A 205 2.92 18.60 -10.13
C LEU A 205 3.22 19.55 -11.29
N SER A 206 4.47 19.60 -11.73
CA SER A 206 4.85 20.50 -12.82
C SER A 206 4.13 20.13 -14.12
N LYS A 207 3.99 21.07 -15.06
CA LYS A 207 3.36 20.78 -16.36
C LYS A 207 4.07 19.65 -17.10
N GLU A 208 5.40 19.66 -17.09
CA GLU A 208 6.24 18.64 -17.72
C GLU A 208 6.09 17.25 -17.07
N ASP A 209 5.99 17.20 -15.74
CA ASP A 209 5.75 15.93 -15.02
C ASP A 209 4.30 15.46 -15.20
N SER A 210 3.34 16.39 -15.34
CA SER A 210 1.95 16.07 -15.65
C SER A 210 1.80 15.47 -17.06
N GLU A 211 2.54 15.98 -18.05
CA GLU A 211 2.63 15.38 -19.38
C GLU A 211 3.24 13.96 -19.31
N THR A 212 4.24 13.77 -18.46
CA THR A 212 4.87 12.46 -18.23
C THR A 212 3.90 11.47 -17.57
N LEU A 213 3.11 11.92 -16.60
CA LEU A 213 2.06 11.11 -15.97
C LEU A 213 0.96 10.74 -16.98
N ASN A 214 0.52 11.69 -17.81
CA ASN A 214 -0.47 11.43 -18.86
C ASN A 214 0.05 10.43 -19.89
N LEU A 215 1.33 10.51 -20.28
CA LEU A 215 1.96 9.51 -21.14
C LEU A 215 1.88 8.11 -20.52
N CYS A 216 2.18 7.96 -19.23
CA CYS A 216 2.06 6.68 -18.52
C CYS A 216 0.62 6.12 -18.57
N LYS A 217 -0.39 6.98 -18.40
CA LYS A 217 -1.82 6.58 -18.49
C LYS A 217 -2.18 6.06 -19.86
N THR A 218 -1.86 6.83 -20.91
CA THR A 218 -2.14 6.45 -22.30
C THR A 218 -1.41 5.16 -22.71
N MET A 219 -0.21 4.92 -22.18
CA MET A 219 0.50 3.65 -22.39
C MET A 219 -0.27 2.49 -21.74
N MET A 220 -0.73 2.63 -20.50
CA MET A 220 -1.51 1.59 -19.83
C MET A 220 -2.84 1.29 -20.53
N GLU A 221 -3.54 2.31 -21.06
CA GLU A 221 -4.76 2.16 -21.87
C GLU A 221 -4.54 1.29 -23.13
N ARG A 222 -3.32 1.28 -23.65
CA ARG A 222 -2.90 0.49 -24.81
C ARG A 222 -2.31 -0.88 -24.45
N GLY A 223 -2.29 -1.25 -23.17
CA GLY A 223 -1.67 -2.49 -22.69
C GLY A 223 -0.14 -2.42 -22.58
N GLU A 224 0.44 -1.22 -22.65
CA GLU A 224 1.86 -0.98 -22.42
C GLU A 224 2.08 -0.61 -20.95
N TRP A 225 2.20 -1.64 -20.12
CA TRP A 225 2.23 -1.49 -18.66
C TRP A 225 3.65 -1.37 -18.11
N PRO A 226 3.83 -0.81 -16.90
CA PRO A 226 5.13 -0.85 -16.23
C PRO A 226 5.60 -2.30 -16.10
N PRO A 227 6.90 -2.57 -16.27
CA PRO A 227 7.41 -3.94 -16.35
C PRO A 227 7.48 -4.57 -14.96
N LEU A 228 6.32 -4.96 -14.43
CA LEU A 228 6.13 -5.44 -13.06
C LEU A 228 5.48 -6.82 -13.06
N MET A 229 5.85 -7.65 -12.09
CA MET A 229 5.27 -8.96 -11.87
C MET A 229 4.72 -9.04 -10.45
N VAL A 230 3.48 -9.51 -10.32
CA VAL A 230 2.89 -9.85 -9.03
C VAL A 230 3.15 -11.32 -8.74
N ALA A 231 3.67 -11.62 -7.54
CA ALA A 231 3.95 -12.98 -7.10
C ALA A 231 3.48 -13.18 -5.66
N PHE A 232 3.05 -14.40 -5.33
CA PHE A 232 2.72 -14.76 -3.96
C PHE A 232 3.99 -15.23 -3.23
N ASP A 233 4.27 -14.61 -2.10
CA ASP A 233 5.30 -14.96 -1.16
C ASP A 233 4.64 -15.50 0.13
N PRO A 234 5.07 -16.66 0.67
CA PRO A 234 4.49 -17.21 1.89
C PRO A 234 4.67 -16.34 3.13
N GLN A 235 5.64 -15.42 3.17
CA GLN A 235 5.87 -14.56 4.33
C GLN A 235 5.14 -13.21 4.19
N GLU A 236 5.20 -12.64 2.99
CA GLU A 236 4.75 -11.27 2.69
C GLU A 236 3.39 -11.19 1.96
N GLY A 237 2.81 -12.32 1.56
CA GLY A 237 1.58 -12.35 0.76
C GLY A 237 1.84 -12.00 -0.71
N PHE A 238 0.92 -11.28 -1.36
CA PHE A 238 1.20 -10.79 -2.70
C PHE A 238 2.25 -9.69 -2.65
N THR A 239 3.29 -9.84 -3.47
CA THR A 239 4.40 -8.90 -3.61
C THR A 239 4.55 -8.48 -5.07
N VAL A 240 5.14 -7.31 -5.30
CA VAL A 240 5.43 -6.80 -6.65
C VAL A 240 6.93 -6.70 -6.84
N ALA A 241 7.43 -7.25 -7.95
CA ALA A 241 8.83 -7.16 -8.33
C ALA A 241 9.00 -6.54 -9.72
N ALA A 242 10.12 -5.85 -9.91
CA ALA A 242 10.51 -5.31 -11.20
C ALA A 242 10.89 -6.46 -12.15
N ASP A 243 10.27 -6.55 -13.30
CA ASP A 243 10.56 -7.56 -14.32
C ASP A 243 11.52 -7.06 -15.41
N ARG A 244 11.86 -5.77 -15.34
CA ARG A 244 12.96 -5.14 -16.08
C ARG A 244 13.61 -4.08 -15.19
N TYR A 245 14.76 -3.58 -15.63
CA TYR A 245 15.40 -2.43 -15.00
C TYR A 245 14.46 -1.21 -14.99
N ILE A 246 14.34 -0.55 -13.84
CA ILE A 246 13.58 0.69 -13.66
C ILE A 246 14.54 1.76 -13.18
N LYS A 247 14.52 2.92 -13.85
CA LYS A 247 15.44 4.02 -13.54
C LYS A 247 14.93 4.84 -12.35
N ASP A 248 15.84 5.45 -11.60
CA ASP A 248 15.50 6.50 -10.62
C ASP A 248 14.56 7.56 -11.23
N LEU A 249 13.62 8.06 -10.42
CA LEU A 249 12.57 9.03 -10.77
C LEU A 249 11.51 8.51 -11.75
N THR A 250 11.45 7.21 -12.01
CA THR A 250 10.38 6.63 -12.84
C THR A 250 9.07 6.56 -12.07
N ILE A 251 7.99 7.07 -12.67
CA ILE A 251 6.61 6.88 -12.18
C ILE A 251 6.27 5.40 -12.35
N ILE A 252 5.96 4.73 -11.24
CA ILE A 252 5.56 3.32 -11.23
C ILE A 252 4.08 3.20 -11.53
N THR A 253 3.25 3.84 -10.70
CA THR A 253 1.79 3.83 -10.82
C THR A 253 1.16 4.90 -9.91
N GLU A 254 -0.10 5.23 -10.16
CA GLU A 254 -0.97 5.92 -9.20
C GLU A 254 -1.49 4.92 -8.15
N TYR A 255 -1.58 5.34 -6.89
CA TYR A 255 -2.33 4.61 -5.88
C TYR A 255 -3.81 4.94 -6.04
N VAL A 256 -4.64 3.92 -6.29
CA VAL A 256 -6.05 4.11 -6.66
C VAL A 256 -6.97 3.13 -5.94
N GLY A 257 -8.23 3.58 -5.82
CA GLY A 257 -9.33 2.86 -5.22
C GLY A 257 -10.50 3.80 -4.96
N ASP A 258 -11.46 3.34 -4.17
CA ASP A 258 -12.60 4.17 -3.78
C ASP A 258 -12.16 5.24 -2.80
N VAL A 259 -12.55 6.48 -3.04
CA VAL A 259 -12.25 7.60 -2.15
C VAL A 259 -13.33 7.73 -1.09
N ASP A 260 -12.93 7.75 0.17
CA ASP A 260 -13.82 7.95 1.30
C ASP A 260 -13.30 8.99 2.28
N TYR A 261 -14.16 9.41 3.21
CA TYR A 261 -13.71 10.18 4.37
C TYR A 261 -13.03 9.25 5.36
N LEU A 262 -11.92 9.72 5.93
CA LEU A 262 -11.15 8.96 6.92
C LEU A 262 -12.00 8.55 8.14
N LYS A 263 -12.93 9.41 8.57
CA LYS A 263 -13.85 9.13 9.68
C LYS A 263 -14.82 7.95 9.42
N ASN A 264 -15.10 7.65 8.15
CA ASN A 264 -16.01 6.56 7.78
C ASN A 264 -15.32 5.19 7.86
N ARG A 265 -13.99 5.19 8.06
CA ARG A 265 -13.10 4.04 8.00
C ARG A 265 -12.38 3.79 9.33
N GLU A 266 -12.86 4.38 10.43
CA GLU A 266 -12.24 4.25 11.76
C GLU A 266 -12.26 2.81 12.27
N ASP A 267 -13.31 2.06 11.93
CA ASP A 267 -13.44 0.64 12.28
C ASP A 267 -13.12 -0.28 11.08
N ASP A 268 -12.50 0.22 10.01
CA ASP A 268 -12.18 -0.60 8.84
C ASP A 268 -10.97 -1.51 9.10
N ASP A 269 -11.04 -2.77 8.70
CA ASP A 269 -9.97 -3.76 8.82
C ASP A 269 -9.07 -3.83 7.57
N GLY A 270 -9.27 -2.92 6.61
CA GLY A 270 -8.48 -2.82 5.39
C GLY A 270 -7.01 -2.50 5.62
N ASP A 271 -6.14 -3.46 5.32
CA ASP A 271 -4.67 -3.40 5.43
C ASP A 271 -3.96 -2.49 4.39
N SER A 272 -4.72 -1.93 3.44
CA SER A 272 -4.19 -1.23 2.27
C SER A 272 -4.75 0.19 2.12
N MET A 273 -5.25 0.79 3.19
CA MET A 273 -5.73 2.17 3.13
C MET A 273 -4.57 3.15 2.88
N MET A 274 -4.81 4.15 2.04
CA MET A 274 -3.79 5.15 1.68
C MET A 274 -4.33 6.57 1.84
N THR A 275 -3.68 7.38 2.67
CA THR A 275 -4.07 8.78 2.86
C THR A 275 -4.01 9.56 1.54
N LEU A 276 -5.12 10.22 1.19
CA LEU A 276 -5.23 11.06 -0.01
C LEU A 276 -5.07 12.54 0.33
N LEU A 277 -5.72 12.99 1.41
CA LEU A 277 -5.81 14.38 1.83
C LEU A 277 -5.85 14.44 3.36
N SER A 278 -4.87 15.10 3.96
CA SER A 278 -4.78 15.31 5.41
C SER A 278 -5.21 16.74 5.73
N ALA A 279 -6.51 16.92 5.99
CA ALA A 279 -7.07 18.25 6.17
C ALA A 279 -6.79 18.85 7.56
N ALA A 280 -6.87 20.18 7.68
CA ALA A 280 -6.83 20.85 8.97
C ALA A 280 -8.01 20.43 9.87
N ASN A 281 -9.20 20.28 9.29
CA ASN A 281 -10.36 19.66 9.93
C ASN A 281 -10.36 18.15 9.63
N PRO A 282 -10.17 17.27 10.63
CA PRO A 282 -10.10 15.82 10.42
C PRO A 282 -11.32 15.22 9.72
N SER A 283 -12.51 15.81 9.90
CA SER A 283 -13.74 15.34 9.26
C SER A 283 -13.75 15.49 7.73
N LYS A 284 -12.81 16.27 7.18
CA LYS A 284 -12.60 16.48 5.74
C LYS A 284 -11.41 15.71 5.18
N SER A 285 -10.68 14.97 6.01
CA SER A 285 -9.58 14.13 5.53
C SER A 285 -10.12 12.98 4.69
N LEU A 286 -9.38 12.64 3.62
CA LEU A 286 -9.78 11.62 2.66
C LEU A 286 -8.74 10.50 2.62
N VAL A 287 -9.24 9.29 2.36
CA VAL A 287 -8.47 8.07 2.25
C VAL A 287 -8.88 7.32 0.98
N ILE A 288 -7.92 6.66 0.33
CA ILE A 288 -8.14 5.72 -0.76
C ILE A 288 -8.30 4.33 -0.16
N CYS A 289 -9.38 3.67 -0.54
CA CYS A 289 -9.76 2.34 -0.08
C CYS A 289 -9.69 1.39 -1.29
N PRO A 290 -8.64 0.56 -1.40
CA PRO A 290 -8.46 -0.32 -2.54
C PRO A 290 -9.19 -1.67 -2.37
N ASP A 291 -10.10 -1.80 -1.40
CA ASP A 291 -10.82 -3.02 -1.02
C ASP A 291 -11.60 -3.63 -2.19
N LYS A 292 -12.46 -2.84 -2.83
CA LYS A 292 -13.37 -3.27 -3.90
C LYS A 292 -12.80 -3.02 -5.29
N ARG A 293 -12.09 -1.91 -5.47
CA ARG A 293 -11.50 -1.48 -6.74
C ARG A 293 -10.06 -1.04 -6.53
N SER A 294 -9.13 -1.55 -7.34
CA SER A 294 -7.73 -1.12 -7.26
C SER A 294 -6.90 -1.52 -8.48
N ASN A 295 -5.62 -1.19 -8.46
CA ASN A 295 -4.61 -1.62 -9.42
C ASN A 295 -3.46 -2.34 -8.70
N ILE A 296 -2.29 -2.38 -9.33
CA ILE A 296 -1.09 -3.01 -8.78
C ILE A 296 -0.55 -2.33 -7.52
N ALA A 297 -0.88 -1.06 -7.26
CA ALA A 297 -0.30 -0.28 -6.16
C ALA A 297 -0.59 -0.89 -4.79
N ARG A 298 -1.77 -1.50 -4.60
CA ARG A 298 -2.16 -2.13 -3.33
C ARG A 298 -1.32 -3.36 -2.96
N PHE A 299 -0.61 -3.95 -3.92
CA PHE A 299 0.20 -5.15 -3.70
C PHE A 299 1.68 -4.83 -3.48
N ILE A 300 2.06 -3.54 -3.47
CA ILE A 300 3.45 -3.13 -3.22
C ILE A 300 3.65 -3.03 -1.71
N ASN A 301 4.59 -3.80 -1.18
CA ASN A 301 4.81 -3.93 0.25
C ASN A 301 5.46 -2.70 0.89
N GLY A 302 5.30 -2.59 2.21
CA GLY A 302 5.94 -1.57 3.02
C GLY A 302 7.27 -2.05 3.60
N ILE A 303 8.13 -1.12 3.99
CA ILE A 303 9.34 -1.43 4.77
C ILE A 303 9.03 -1.58 6.27
N ASN A 304 9.87 -2.33 6.97
CA ASN A 304 9.93 -2.27 8.43
C ASN A 304 10.63 -0.97 8.87
N ASN A 305 9.91 -0.06 9.56
CA ASN A 305 10.45 1.22 10.01
C ASN A 305 11.31 1.11 11.30
N HIS A 306 11.33 -0.06 11.93
CA HIS A 306 11.96 -0.30 13.23
C HIS A 306 13.34 -0.97 13.09
N THR A 307 13.65 -1.58 11.94
CA THR A 307 14.94 -2.19 11.64
C THR A 307 15.75 -1.39 10.61
N LEU A 308 17.08 -1.44 10.70
CA LEU A 308 17.96 -0.77 9.74
C LEU A 308 17.91 -1.46 8.37
N GLU A 309 17.80 -2.78 8.39
CA GLU A 309 17.68 -3.66 7.23
C GLU A 309 16.38 -3.38 6.48
N GLY A 310 15.26 -3.23 7.20
CA GLY A 310 13.97 -2.86 6.62
C GLY A 310 14.03 -1.54 5.85
N LYS A 311 14.61 -0.50 6.47
CA LYS A 311 14.79 0.81 5.82
C LYS A 311 15.63 0.74 4.54
N LYS A 312 16.64 -0.15 4.49
CA LYS A 312 17.49 -0.33 3.29
C LYS A 312 16.73 -0.96 2.11
N LYS A 313 15.62 -1.66 2.35
CA LYS A 313 14.80 -2.26 1.28
C LYS A 313 14.05 -1.22 0.45
N GLN A 314 13.84 -0.01 0.98
CA GLN A 314 13.09 1.04 0.29
C GLN A 314 13.71 1.38 -1.07
N ASN A 315 12.91 1.25 -2.12
CA ASN A 315 13.28 1.63 -3.48
C ASN A 315 12.20 2.47 -4.19
N LEU A 316 11.06 2.67 -3.54
CA LEU A 316 10.01 3.56 -3.97
C LEU A 316 9.74 4.65 -2.93
N LYS A 317 9.21 5.77 -3.42
CA LYS A 317 8.64 6.84 -2.61
C LYS A 317 7.17 7.02 -2.97
N CYS A 318 6.31 7.03 -1.95
CA CYS A 318 4.92 7.47 -2.07
C CYS A 318 4.87 8.99 -1.93
N VAL A 319 4.20 9.67 -2.86
CA VAL A 319 4.19 11.13 -2.92
C VAL A 319 2.81 11.64 -3.33
N ARG A 320 2.29 12.60 -2.56
CA ARG A 320 1.03 13.28 -2.84
C ARG A 320 1.28 14.55 -3.66
N PHE A 321 0.47 14.75 -4.69
CA PHE A 321 0.54 15.90 -5.59
C PHE A 321 -0.84 16.49 -5.84
N ASN A 322 -0.88 17.81 -5.99
CA ASN A 322 -1.97 18.50 -6.64
C ASN A 322 -1.77 18.40 -8.16
N VAL A 323 -2.64 17.64 -8.82
CA VAL A 323 -2.66 17.48 -10.28
C VAL A 323 -3.98 18.05 -10.78
N ASN A 324 -3.92 19.19 -11.47
CA ASN A 324 -5.10 19.86 -12.04
C ASN A 324 -6.23 20.15 -11.02
N GLY A 325 -5.88 20.46 -9.77
CA GLY A 325 -6.85 20.79 -8.73
C GLY A 325 -7.40 19.59 -7.95
N GLU A 326 -6.83 18.39 -8.14
CA GLU A 326 -7.19 17.18 -7.39
C GLU A 326 -5.96 16.58 -6.70
N CYS A 327 -6.16 15.98 -5.53
CA CYS A 327 -5.10 15.23 -4.85
C CYS A 327 -4.90 13.91 -5.60
N ARG A 328 -3.64 13.56 -5.85
CA ARG A 328 -3.21 12.29 -6.46
C ARG A 328 -2.04 11.72 -5.67
N VAL A 329 -1.99 10.41 -5.54
CA VAL A 329 -0.93 9.67 -4.86
C VAL A 329 -0.12 8.91 -5.91
N LEU A 330 1.18 9.21 -6.01
CA LEU A 330 2.09 8.58 -6.97
C LEU A 330 3.13 7.73 -6.24
N LEU A 331 3.40 6.53 -6.77
CA LEU A 331 4.57 5.73 -6.41
C LEU A 331 5.67 5.96 -7.44
N ILE A 332 6.83 6.41 -6.98
CA ILE A 332 7.96 6.83 -7.83
C ILE A 332 9.23 6.10 -7.37
N ALA A 333 10.03 5.59 -8.30
CA ALA A 333 11.34 5.03 -7.98
C ALA A 333 12.25 6.11 -7.36
N ASN A 334 12.85 5.81 -6.21
CA ASN A 334 13.76 6.73 -5.51
C ASN A 334 15.25 6.39 -5.71
N ARG A 335 15.52 5.32 -6.47
CA ARG A 335 16.81 4.87 -6.97
C ARG A 335 16.59 3.95 -8.18
N ASP A 336 17.68 3.56 -8.83
CA ASP A 336 17.64 2.51 -9.84
C ASP A 336 17.26 1.16 -9.21
N ILE A 337 16.40 0.40 -9.91
CA ILE A 337 15.83 -0.88 -9.47
C ILE A 337 16.18 -1.94 -10.50
N SER A 338 16.79 -3.03 -10.04
CA SER A 338 17.21 -4.12 -10.92
C SER A 338 16.05 -5.06 -11.24
N LYS A 339 16.14 -5.78 -12.36
CA LYS A 339 15.21 -6.88 -12.64
C LYS A 339 15.28 -7.94 -11.53
N GLY A 340 14.12 -8.40 -11.07
CA GLY A 340 13.94 -9.35 -9.98
C GLY A 340 13.83 -8.70 -8.60
N GLU A 341 14.13 -7.41 -8.47
CA GLU A 341 14.07 -6.71 -7.20
C GLU A 341 12.62 -6.41 -6.80
N ARG A 342 12.27 -6.75 -5.55
CA ARG A 342 10.96 -6.46 -4.95
C ARG A 342 10.81 -4.96 -4.68
N LEU A 343 9.60 -4.45 -4.84
CA LEU A 343 9.28 -3.04 -4.64
C LEU A 343 8.80 -2.80 -3.20
N TYR A 344 9.42 -1.82 -2.54
CA TYR A 344 9.09 -1.41 -1.19
C TYR A 344 9.02 0.12 -1.09
N TYR A 345 7.97 0.62 -0.45
CA TYR A 345 7.88 2.03 -0.03
C TYR A 345 7.66 2.15 1.48
N ASP A 346 7.79 3.37 2.00
CA ASP A 346 7.47 3.64 3.40
C ASP A 346 5.97 3.92 3.55
N TYR A 347 5.25 2.99 4.20
CA TYR A 347 3.82 3.16 4.50
C TYR A 347 3.59 4.36 5.44
N ASN A 348 4.59 4.69 6.26
CA ASN A 348 4.53 5.74 7.27
C ASN A 348 5.21 7.05 6.84
N GLY A 349 5.36 7.26 5.51
CA GLY A 349 6.16 8.37 4.97
C GLY A 349 5.69 9.78 5.38
N ASP A 350 4.39 9.97 5.60
CA ASP A 350 3.79 11.24 6.06
C ASP A 350 3.20 11.13 7.48
N GLU A 351 2.56 9.99 7.81
CA GLU A 351 1.85 9.74 9.07
C GLU A 351 2.33 8.40 9.66
N HIS A 352 2.55 8.32 10.99
CA HIS A 352 3.02 7.08 11.65
C HIS A 352 1.85 6.20 12.10
N GLU A 353 0.97 5.85 11.18
CA GLU A 353 -0.30 5.19 11.50
C GLU A 353 -0.29 3.68 11.24
N TYR A 354 0.66 3.16 10.46
CA TYR A 354 0.71 1.74 10.09
C TYR A 354 1.75 0.97 10.93
N PRO A 355 1.36 -0.10 11.66
CA PRO A 355 2.31 -0.90 12.42
C PRO A 355 3.20 -1.74 11.48
N THR A 356 4.51 -1.49 11.46
CA THR A 356 5.46 -2.19 10.56
C THR A 356 6.51 -3.02 11.31
N GLU A 357 6.37 -3.21 12.62
CA GLU A 357 7.30 -3.96 13.47
C GLU A 357 7.48 -5.41 13.01
N HIS A 358 6.41 -6.02 12.50
CA HIS A 358 6.38 -7.41 12.04
C HIS A 358 6.73 -7.59 10.56
N PHE A 359 7.02 -6.50 9.83
CA PHE A 359 7.38 -6.59 8.42
C PHE A 359 8.76 -7.25 8.26
N VAL A 360 8.87 -8.10 7.24
CA VAL A 360 10.07 -8.91 6.94
C VAL A 360 11.16 -8.06 6.29
#